data_AF-A0AA43BWA9-F1
#
_entry.id   AF-A0AA43BWA9-F1
#
_cell.length_a   1.000
_cell.length_b   1.000
_cell.length_c   1.000
_cell.angle_alpha   90.00
_cell.angle_beta   90.00
_cell.angle_gamma   90.00
#
_symmetry.space_group_name_H-M   'P 1'
#
loop_
_entity.id
_entity.type
_entity.pdbx_description
1 polymer ?
#
loop_
_entity_poly.entity_id
_entity_poly.type
_entity_poly.pdbx_seq_one_letter_code
_entity_poly.pdbx_strand_id
1 'polypeptide(L)'
;MNHESIKAMTRYSLSIIRHFLLIALLMACAGCSSLVVSAGNYLTYDYAFTDAEAAKARQNADKLCAARKQMAIETRNICTLSRCVTDFQCVDPKDPLEYQPPGLMDNQY
;
A
#
# COMPACT_ATOMS: atom_id res chain seq x y z
N MET A 1 30.89 47.67 7.89
CA MET A 1 30.04 46.52 7.50
C MET A 1 30.57 45.33 8.26
N ASN A 2 29.90 44.97 9.35
CA ASN A 2 30.56 44.31 10.48
C ASN A 2 30.45 42.79 10.36
N HIS A 3 31.52 42.09 10.71
CA HIS A 3 31.72 40.64 10.58
C HIS A 3 30.63 39.79 11.30
N GLU A 4 29.83 40.42 12.15
CA GLU A 4 28.72 39.82 12.91
C GLU A 4 27.43 39.68 12.07
N SER A 5 27.14 40.62 11.17
CA SER A 5 25.94 40.56 10.31
C SER A 5 25.99 39.38 9.33
N ILE A 6 27.19 38.99 8.88
CA ILE A 6 27.39 37.87 7.94
C ILE A 6 27.09 36.52 8.62
N LYS A 7 27.48 36.35 9.90
CA LYS A 7 27.27 35.12 10.69
C LYS A 7 25.80 34.90 11.08
N ALA A 8 25.03 35.97 11.27
CA ALA A 8 23.60 35.89 11.58
C ALA A 8 22.78 35.48 10.34
N MET A 9 23.15 36.01 9.17
CA MET A 9 22.49 35.72 7.90
C MET A 9 22.69 34.25 7.47
N THR A 10 23.90 33.69 7.66
CA THR A 10 24.18 32.27 7.37
C THR A 10 23.43 31.30 8.29
N ARG A 11 23.24 31.65 9.57
CA ARG A 11 22.46 30.81 10.51
C ARG A 11 20.97 30.81 10.18
N TYR A 12 20.44 31.95 9.73
CA TYR A 12 19.05 32.04 9.27
C TYR A 12 18.81 31.20 8.01
N SER A 13 19.72 31.27 7.02
CA SER A 13 19.63 30.48 5.79
C SER A 13 19.72 28.97 6.05
N LEU A 14 20.57 28.52 6.97
CA LEU A 14 20.70 27.10 7.32
C LEU A 14 19.46 26.55 8.02
N SER A 15 18.79 27.37 8.83
CA SER A 15 17.54 27.00 9.50
C SER A 15 16.40 26.84 8.48
N ILE A 16 16.26 27.76 7.53
CA ILE A 16 15.21 27.71 6.50
C ILE A 16 15.38 26.47 5.61
N ILE A 17 16.60 26.16 5.17
CA ILE A 17 16.88 24.97 4.35
C ILE A 17 16.50 23.68 5.08
N ARG A 18 16.78 23.58 6.39
CA ARG A 18 16.44 22.42 7.21
C ARG A 18 14.92 22.23 7.36
N HIS A 19 14.16 23.32 7.44
CA HIS A 19 12.70 23.26 7.46
C HIS A 19 12.12 22.87 6.09
N PHE A 20 12.65 23.40 5.00
CA PHE A 20 12.26 22.97 3.65
C PHE A 20 12.56 21.48 3.39
N LEU A 21 13.69 20.97 3.90
CA LEU A 21 14.03 19.55 3.80
C LEU A 21 13.04 18.66 4.58
N LEU A 22 12.63 19.09 5.78
CA LEU A 22 11.63 18.38 6.58
C LEU A 22 10.24 18.39 5.92
N ILE A 23 9.83 19.52 5.33
CA ILE A 23 8.56 19.64 4.61
C ILE A 23 8.56 18.76 3.35
N ALA A 24 9.67 18.74 2.61
CA ALA A 24 9.83 17.86 1.44
C ALA A 24 9.78 16.37 1.82
N LEU A 25 10.35 16.00 2.98
CA LEU A 25 10.30 14.63 3.49
C LEU A 25 8.87 14.21 3.87
N LEU A 26 8.07 15.13 4.44
CA LEU A 26 6.68 14.86 4.84
C LEU A 26 5.73 14.69 3.63
N MET A 27 5.99 15.38 2.51
CA MET A 27 5.17 15.28 1.29
C MET A 27 5.35 13.97 0.51
N ALA A 28 6.38 13.16 0.80
CA ALA A 28 6.63 11.89 0.10
C ALA A 28 5.68 10.74 0.52
N CYS A 29 4.85 10.92 1.56
CA CYS A 29 3.96 9.86 2.08
C CYS A 29 2.51 9.94 1.58
N ALA A 30 2.11 10.97 0.82
CA ALA A 30 0.71 11.16 0.43
C ALA A 30 0.21 10.26 -0.72
N GLY A 31 1.10 9.46 -1.34
CA GLY A 31 0.78 8.60 -2.49
C GLY A 31 0.56 7.11 -2.19
N CYS A 32 0.51 6.70 -0.92
CA CYS A 32 0.59 5.29 -0.52
C CYS A 32 -0.74 4.64 -0.09
N SER A 33 -1.87 5.07 -0.61
CA SER A 33 -3.18 4.56 -0.18
C SER A 33 -3.80 3.62 -1.21
N SER A 34 -3.21 2.43 -1.38
CA SER A 34 -4.00 1.29 -1.85
C SER A 34 -4.83 0.83 -0.66
N LEU A 35 -6.16 0.94 -0.74
CA LEU A 35 -7.03 0.60 0.38
C LEU A 35 -7.08 -0.93 0.46
N VAL A 36 -6.65 -1.48 1.61
CA VAL A 36 -6.68 -2.92 1.86
C VAL A 36 -7.80 -3.22 2.84
N VAL A 37 -8.72 -4.07 2.43
CA VAL A 37 -9.72 -4.66 3.32
C VAL A 37 -9.35 -6.13 3.52
N SER A 38 -9.18 -6.56 4.77
CA SER A 38 -8.92 -7.96 5.11
C SER A 38 -10.09 -8.52 5.92
N ALA A 39 -10.63 -9.65 5.45
CA ALA A 39 -11.68 -10.41 6.14
C ALA A 39 -11.32 -11.90 6.09
N GLY A 40 -10.90 -12.46 7.22
CA GLY A 40 -10.43 -13.86 7.29
C GLY A 40 -9.22 -14.10 6.37
N ASN A 41 -9.39 -15.00 5.40
CA ASN A 41 -8.40 -15.35 4.38
C ASN A 41 -8.51 -14.51 3.09
N TYR A 42 -9.42 -13.54 3.00
CA TYR A 42 -9.53 -12.65 1.83
C TYR A 42 -8.84 -11.31 2.04
N LEU A 43 -8.26 -10.80 0.96
CA LEU A 43 -7.63 -9.50 0.85
C LEU A 43 -8.17 -8.78 -0.39
N THR A 44 -8.76 -7.61 -0.22
CA THR A 44 -9.21 -6.75 -1.32
C THR A 44 -8.31 -5.54 -1.43
N TYR A 45 -7.83 -5.24 -2.64
CA TYR A 45 -7.00 -4.08 -2.95
C TYR A 45 -7.70 -3.19 -3.97
N ASP A 46 -7.85 -1.91 -3.67
CA ASP A 46 -8.28 -0.88 -4.63
C ASP A 46 -7.12 0.06 -4.96
N TYR A 47 -6.75 0.14 -6.25
CA TYR A 47 -5.55 0.79 -6.74
C TYR A 47 -5.74 1.46 -8.10
N ALA A 48 -4.84 2.36 -8.50
CA ALA A 48 -4.94 3.07 -9.79
C ALA A 48 -4.73 2.12 -10.98
N PHE A 49 -5.36 2.36 -12.13
CA PHE A 49 -5.21 1.54 -13.35
C PHE A 49 -3.82 1.72 -13.99
N THR A 50 -2.80 1.18 -13.34
CA THR A 50 -1.39 1.18 -13.78
C THR A 50 -0.72 -0.12 -13.38
N ASP A 51 0.23 -0.59 -14.18
CA ASP A 51 0.96 -1.83 -13.92
C ASP A 51 1.77 -1.78 -12.61
N ALA A 52 2.31 -0.60 -12.28
CA ALA A 52 3.08 -0.41 -11.05
C ALA A 52 2.22 -0.64 -9.80
N GLU A 53 0.99 -0.13 -9.81
CA GLU A 53 0.07 -0.29 -8.68
C GLU A 53 -0.51 -1.71 -8.62
N ALA A 54 -0.73 -2.37 -9.76
CA ALA A 54 -1.09 -3.79 -9.80
C ALA A 54 0.01 -4.68 -9.20
N ALA A 55 1.27 -4.45 -9.60
CA ALA A 55 2.42 -5.17 -9.06
C ALA A 55 2.58 -4.97 -7.55
N LYS A 56 2.35 -3.74 -7.07
CA LYS A 56 2.37 -3.42 -5.65
C LYS A 56 1.25 -4.12 -4.88
N ALA A 57 0.03 -4.16 -5.41
CA ALA A 57 -1.08 -4.89 -4.81
C ALA A 57 -0.75 -6.39 -4.68
N ARG A 58 -0.22 -7.00 -5.75
CA ARG A 58 0.23 -8.40 -5.75
C ARG A 58 1.33 -8.66 -4.73
N GLN A 59 2.38 -7.85 -4.72
CA GLN A 59 3.50 -8.00 -3.78
C GLN A 59 3.03 -7.90 -2.32
N ASN A 60 2.09 -7.00 -2.04
CA ASN A 60 1.52 -6.85 -0.71
C ASN A 60 0.67 -8.07 -0.32
N ALA A 61 -0.13 -8.61 -1.25
CA ALA A 61 -0.92 -9.82 -1.00
C ALA A 61 -0.01 -11.02 -0.71
N ASP A 62 1.01 -11.23 -1.54
CA ASP A 62 2.00 -12.29 -1.37
C ASP A 62 2.68 -12.18 0.00
N LYS A 63 3.10 -10.97 0.39
CA LYS A 63 3.73 -10.71 1.69
C LYS A 63 2.81 -11.02 2.86
N LEU A 64 1.55 -10.60 2.80
CA LEU A 64 0.58 -10.82 3.88
C LEU A 64 0.20 -12.30 4.01
N CYS A 65 -0.03 -13.00 2.91
CA CYS A 65 -0.31 -14.44 2.95
C CYS A 65 0.92 -15.23 3.40
N ALA A 66 2.14 -14.87 2.94
CA ALA A 66 3.38 -15.53 3.34
C ALA A 66 3.66 -15.41 4.85
N ALA A 67 3.28 -14.29 5.48
CA ALA A 67 3.35 -14.13 6.94
C ALA A 67 2.52 -15.19 7.69
N ARG A 68 1.52 -15.79 7.03
CA ARG A 68 0.67 -16.88 7.53
C ARG A 68 1.08 -18.25 6.99
N LYS A 69 2.21 -18.35 6.28
CA LYS A 69 2.65 -19.55 5.52
C LYS A 69 1.66 -19.99 4.44
N GLN A 70 0.89 -19.05 3.92
CA GLN A 70 -0.11 -19.25 2.88
C GLN A 70 0.36 -18.61 1.55
N MET A 71 -0.25 -19.04 0.45
CA MET A 71 -0.05 -18.47 -0.87
C MET A 71 -1.21 -17.53 -1.21
N ALA A 72 -0.94 -16.37 -1.81
CA ALA A 72 -1.98 -15.51 -2.35
C ALA A 72 -2.42 -16.02 -3.73
N ILE A 73 -3.71 -16.29 -3.88
CA ILE A 73 -4.35 -16.61 -5.16
C ILE A 73 -5.23 -15.45 -5.55
N GLU A 74 -5.03 -14.91 -6.75
CA GLU A 74 -5.94 -13.92 -7.33
C GLU A 74 -7.26 -14.60 -7.67
N THR A 75 -8.35 -14.10 -7.08
CA THR A 75 -9.69 -14.67 -7.23
C THR A 75 -10.61 -13.81 -8.08
N ARG A 76 -10.35 -12.50 -8.11
CA ARG A 76 -11.12 -11.54 -8.91
C ARG A 76 -10.25 -10.34 -9.21
N ASN A 77 -10.40 -9.78 -10.40
CA ASN A 77 -9.78 -8.53 -10.80
C ASN A 77 -10.75 -7.77 -11.72
N ILE A 78 -11.17 -6.58 -11.29
CA ILE A 78 -12.13 -5.74 -12.00
C ILE A 78 -11.53 -4.35 -12.12
N CYS A 79 -11.40 -3.86 -13.35
CA CYS A 79 -10.88 -2.53 -13.63
C CYS A 79 -11.91 -1.64 -14.32
N THR A 80 -11.86 -0.37 -13.95
CA THR A 80 -12.40 0.77 -14.70
C THR A 80 -11.25 1.48 -15.43
N LEU A 81 -11.54 2.56 -16.17
CA LEU A 81 -10.50 3.33 -16.86
C LEU A 81 -9.48 4.01 -15.93
N SER A 82 -9.75 4.10 -14.62
CA SER A 82 -8.88 4.81 -13.67
C SER A 82 -8.51 4.01 -12.42
N ARG A 83 -9.28 2.97 -12.08
CA ARG A 83 -9.13 2.19 -10.85
C ARG A 83 -9.34 0.70 -11.09
N CYS A 84 -8.63 -0.14 -10.36
CA CYS A 84 -8.86 -1.58 -10.28
C CYS A 84 -9.13 -2.01 -8.85
N VAL A 85 -9.98 -3.02 -8.72
CA VAL A 85 -10.22 -3.76 -7.49
C VAL A 85 -9.82 -5.21 -7.73
N THR A 86 -8.87 -5.70 -6.95
CA THR A 86 -8.38 -7.08 -7.03
C THR A 86 -8.53 -7.76 -5.69
N ASP A 87 -9.09 -8.96 -5.70
CA ASP A 87 -9.27 -9.81 -4.53
C ASP A 87 -8.30 -10.98 -4.58
N PHE A 88 -7.59 -11.17 -3.49
CA PHE A 88 -6.75 -12.33 -3.24
C PHE A 88 -7.33 -13.16 -2.11
N GLN A 89 -7.18 -14.47 -2.20
CA GLN A 89 -7.41 -15.39 -1.10
C GLN A 89 -6.07 -16.00 -0.67
N CYS A 90 -5.79 -15.98 0.63
CA CYS A 90 -4.66 -16.70 1.22
C CYS A 90 -5.06 -18.16 1.44
N VAL A 91 -4.42 -19.08 0.72
CA VAL A 91 -4.71 -20.52 0.77
C VAL A 91 -3.51 -21.31 1.28
N ASP A 92 -3.75 -22.49 1.85
CA ASP A 92 -2.65 -23.41 2.20
C ASP A 92 -1.96 -23.89 0.91
N PRO A 93 -0.62 -23.83 0.80
CA PRO A 93 0.09 -24.32 -0.37
C PRO A 93 -0.17 -25.80 -0.71
N LYS A 94 -0.61 -26.59 0.27
CA LYS A 94 -0.96 -28.01 0.12
C LYS A 94 -2.35 -28.22 -0.49
N ASP A 95 -3.21 -27.20 -0.43
CA ASP A 95 -4.53 -27.20 -1.06
C ASP A 95 -4.80 -25.87 -1.78
N PRO A 96 -4.11 -25.60 -2.90
CA PRO A 96 -4.28 -24.36 -3.65
C PRO A 96 -5.64 -24.25 -4.36
N LEU A 97 -6.45 -25.33 -4.34
CA LEU A 97 -7.81 -25.37 -4.89
C LEU A 97 -8.89 -25.08 -3.83
N GLU A 98 -8.50 -24.76 -2.59
CA GLU A 98 -9.39 -24.29 -1.51
C GLU A 98 -9.90 -22.86 -1.79
N TYR A 99 -10.29 -22.58 -3.04
CA TYR A 99 -11.06 -21.42 -3.38
C TYR A 99 -12.42 -21.54 -2.69
N GLN A 100 -12.67 -20.62 -1.77
CA GLN A 100 -14.01 -20.41 -1.25
C GLN A 100 -14.55 -19.18 -1.99
N PRO A 101 -15.72 -19.23 -2.64
CA PRO A 101 -16.33 -18.00 -3.15
C PRO A 101 -16.82 -17.16 -1.97
N PRO A 102 -16.66 -15.81 -2.02
CA PRO A 102 -17.24 -14.93 -1.01
C PRO A 102 -18.77 -15.09 -1.04
N GLY A 103 -19.32 -15.80 -0.05
CA GLY A 103 -20.74 -16.15 -0.01
C GLY A 103 -21.08 -17.43 0.76
N LEU A 104 -20.11 -18.29 1.09
CA LEU A 104 -20.30 -19.45 1.99
C LEU A 104 -19.96 -19.10 3.45
N MET A 105 -20.49 -17.96 3.92
CA MET A 105 -20.74 -17.81 5.35
C MET A 105 -21.97 -18.67 5.63
N ASP A 106 -21.76 -19.94 5.90
CA ASP A 106 -22.77 -20.73 6.57
C ASP A 106 -23.16 -19.98 7.86
N ASN A 107 -24.46 -19.86 8.09
CA ASN A 107 -25.14 -19.29 9.27
C ASN A 107 -25.11 -17.76 9.46
N GLN A 108 -26.04 -17.08 8.77
CA GLN A 108 -26.92 -16.11 9.42
C GLN A 108 -28.36 -16.65 9.44
N TYR A 109 -28.75 -17.29 10.55
CA TYR A 109 -30.02 -17.15 11.27
C TYR A 109 -29.82 -17.67 12.70
#